data_AF-A0A8J5FQF5-F1
#
_entry.id   AF-A0A8J5FQF5-F1
#
_cell.length_a   1.000
_cell.length_b   1.000
_cell.length_c   1.000
_cell.angle_alpha   90.00
_cell.angle_beta   90.00
_cell.angle_gamma   90.00
#
_symmetry.space_group_name_H-M   'P 1'
#
loop_
_entity.id
_entity.type
_entity.pdbx_description
1 polymer ?
#
loop_
_entity_poly.entity_id
_entity_poly.type
_entity_poly.pdbx_seq_one_letter_code
_entity_poly.pdbx_strand_id
1 'polypeptide(L)'
;MGLGLLHFDGRVVDDDGRPLLESDDGEELMHVEPGITIALGSRPMESPGTLYVTSRYQCHTHSVSCFLSFLRCEWILHEVIWLIDADKGKGYAVDFLSLSLHAVSRDLETYPFPCIYTQIEIGDEDEESESSDSESNDDLELSKVT
;
A
#
# COMPACT_ATOMS: atom_id res chain seq x y z
N MET A 1 5.50 12.76 -1.50
CA MET A 1 5.25 11.36 -1.92
C MET A 1 5.76 10.50 -0.78
N GLY A 2 4.85 9.96 0.02
CA GLY A 2 5.22 8.99 1.05
C GLY A 2 5.69 7.72 0.37
N LEU A 3 6.78 7.13 0.84
CA LEU A 3 7.19 5.80 0.39
C LEU A 3 6.35 4.77 1.14
N GLY A 4 5.92 3.71 0.46
CA GLY A 4 5.32 2.55 1.12
C GLY A 4 3.80 2.58 1.28
N LEU A 5 3.32 1.72 2.17
CA LEU A 5 1.91 1.53 2.48
C LEU A 5 1.47 2.51 3.56
N LEU A 6 0.52 3.39 3.24
CA LEU A 6 0.01 4.42 4.13
C LEU A 6 -1.36 4.04 4.68
N HIS A 7 -1.63 4.38 5.95
CA HIS A 7 -2.99 4.31 6.49
C HIS A 7 -3.86 5.38 5.80
N PHE A 8 -5.06 5.01 5.40
CA PHE A 8 -5.97 5.89 4.68
C PHE A 8 -7.40 5.78 5.24
N ASP A 9 -7.90 6.87 5.81
CA ASP A 9 -9.27 7.01 6.33
C ASP A 9 -10.10 8.09 5.60
N GLY A 10 -9.52 8.70 4.57
CA GLY A 10 -10.13 9.79 3.79
C GLY A 10 -11.31 9.34 2.94
N ARG A 11 -12.53 9.37 3.49
CA ARG A 11 -13.77 9.06 2.75
C ARG A 11 -14.61 10.31 2.50
N VAL A 12 -15.32 10.32 1.39
CA VAL A 12 -16.34 11.34 1.10
C VAL A 12 -17.50 11.18 2.09
N VAL A 13 -17.83 12.25 2.82
CA VAL A 13 -18.82 12.23 3.92
C VAL A 13 -20.24 11.92 3.43
N ASP A 14 -20.55 12.24 2.17
CA ASP A 14 -21.90 12.17 1.58
C ASP A 14 -22.07 11.09 0.48
N ASP A 15 -21.01 10.36 0.10
CA ASP A 15 -21.03 9.40 -1.02
C ASP A 15 -20.48 8.03 -0.59
N ASP A 16 -21.36 7.02 -0.49
CA ASP A 16 -21.18 5.55 -0.36
C ASP A 16 -19.93 4.98 0.38
N GLY A 17 -19.15 5.79 1.09
CA GLY A 17 -17.84 5.45 1.64
C GLY A 17 -16.68 5.42 0.64
N ARG A 18 -16.79 6.09 -0.52
CA ARG A 18 -15.71 6.19 -1.53
C ARG A 18 -14.53 7.04 -1.03
N PRO A 19 -13.29 6.81 -1.53
CA PRO A 19 -12.14 7.64 -1.18
C PRO A 19 -12.33 9.08 -1.66
N LEU A 20 -11.82 10.03 -0.90
CA LEU A 20 -11.75 11.44 -1.30
C LEU A 20 -10.64 11.60 -2.36
N LEU A 21 -11.02 11.90 -3.60
CA LEU A 21 -10.08 12.12 -4.71
C LEU A 21 -9.98 13.60 -5.07
N GLU A 22 -8.78 14.08 -5.38
CA GLU A 22 -8.54 15.47 -5.78
C GLU A 22 -8.68 15.62 -7.31
N SER A 23 -9.91 15.76 -7.79
CA SER A 23 -10.18 15.87 -9.23
C SER A 23 -9.58 17.13 -9.87
N ASP A 24 -9.46 18.23 -9.13
CA ASP A 24 -8.81 19.47 -9.61
C ASP A 24 -7.31 19.28 -9.90
N ASP A 25 -6.70 18.27 -9.28
CA ASP A 25 -5.29 17.90 -9.43
C ASP A 25 -5.04 16.88 -10.55
N GLY A 26 -6.08 16.60 -11.34
CA GLY A 26 -6.06 15.66 -12.45
C GLY A 26 -6.06 14.20 -12.02
N GLU A 27 -6.45 13.91 -10.76
CA GLU A 27 -6.68 12.54 -10.30
C GLU A 27 -8.07 12.05 -10.72
N GLU A 28 -8.10 10.89 -11.39
CA GLU A 28 -9.31 10.24 -11.87
C GLU A 28 -9.38 8.79 -11.37
N LEU A 29 -10.58 8.37 -10.98
CA LEU A 29 -10.87 7.00 -10.60
C LEU A 29 -10.93 6.10 -11.85
N MET A 30 -10.06 5.10 -11.92
CA MET A 30 -9.96 4.18 -13.05
C MET A 30 -10.70 2.87 -12.83
N HIS A 31 -10.70 2.36 -11.60
CA HIS A 31 -11.27 1.04 -11.30
C HIS A 31 -11.80 0.98 -9.86
N VAL A 32 -12.88 0.22 -9.68
CA VAL A 32 -13.51 -0.05 -8.38
C VAL A 32 -13.88 -1.52 -8.33
N GLU A 33 -13.35 -2.25 -7.37
CA GLU A 33 -13.66 -3.66 -7.15
C GLU A 33 -14.04 -3.91 -5.69
N PRO A 34 -15.32 -4.16 -5.40
CA PRO A 34 -15.80 -4.48 -4.06
C PRO A 34 -15.52 -5.94 -3.67
N GLY A 35 -15.59 -6.24 -2.37
CA GLY A 35 -15.43 -7.59 -1.84
C GLY A 35 -13.99 -8.13 -1.88
N ILE A 36 -13.01 -7.24 -2.09
CA ILE A 36 -11.59 -7.59 -2.11
C ILE A 36 -11.07 -7.74 -0.69
N THR A 37 -10.45 -8.88 -0.43
CA THR A 37 -9.80 -9.20 0.84
C THR A 37 -8.29 -9.02 0.67
N ILE A 38 -7.62 -8.38 1.63
CA ILE A 38 -6.17 -8.17 1.58
C ILE A 38 -5.46 -8.88 2.74
N ALA A 39 -4.20 -9.24 2.52
CA ALA A 39 -3.29 -9.72 3.54
C ALA A 39 -2.02 -8.87 3.50
N LEU A 40 -1.54 -8.43 4.66
CA LEU A 40 -0.36 -7.58 4.78
C LEU A 40 0.78 -8.35 5.44
N GLY A 41 1.78 -8.75 4.65
CA GLY A 41 2.88 -9.58 5.14
C GLY A 41 2.37 -10.91 5.72
N SER A 42 2.73 -11.19 6.97
CA SER A 42 2.32 -12.38 7.71
C SER A 42 1.07 -12.18 8.58
N ARG A 43 0.41 -11.02 8.49
CA ARG A 43 -0.81 -10.72 9.27
C ARG A 43 -1.99 -11.55 8.75
N PRO A 44 -2.98 -11.87 9.61
CA PRO A 44 -4.21 -12.49 9.15
C PRO A 44 -4.90 -11.62 8.10
N MET A 45 -5.67 -12.27 7.21
CA MET A 45 -6.46 -11.58 6.19
C MET A 45 -7.42 -10.58 6.85
N GLU A 46 -7.48 -9.39 6.29
CA GLU A 46 -8.43 -8.35 6.69
C GLU A 46 -9.86 -8.74 6.27
N SER A 47 -10.89 -8.15 6.87
CA SER A 47 -12.26 -8.37 6.36
C SER A 47 -12.40 -7.78 4.95
N PRO A 48 -13.31 -8.30 4.10
CA PRO A 48 -13.50 -7.76 2.75
C PRO A 48 -13.76 -6.26 2.75
N GLY A 49 -13.22 -5.60 1.73
CA GLY A 49 -13.35 -4.17 1.47
C GLY A 49 -13.46 -3.89 -0.01
N THR A 50 -13.34 -2.62 -0.38
CA THR A 50 -13.36 -2.16 -1.76
C THR A 50 -11.98 -1.65 -2.17
N LEU A 51 -11.49 -2.14 -3.30
CA LEU A 51 -10.26 -1.70 -3.95
C LEU A 51 -10.59 -0.61 -4.98
N TYR A 52 -9.87 0.49 -4.92
CA TYR A 52 -9.95 1.61 -5.84
C TYR A 52 -8.57 1.79 -6.49
N VAL A 53 -8.57 1.99 -7.80
CA VAL A 53 -7.34 2.31 -8.55
C VAL A 53 -7.55 3.66 -9.19
N THR A 54 -6.66 4.60 -8.90
CA THR A 54 -6.68 5.95 -9.45
C THR A 54 -5.54 6.15 -10.45
N SER A 55 -5.73 7.09 -11.37
CA SER A 55 -4.66 7.58 -12.23
C SER A 55 -4.58 9.08 -12.11
N ARG A 56 -3.42 9.64 -12.46
CA ARG A 56 -3.23 11.08 -12.50
C ARG A 56 -2.55 11.46 -13.79
N TYR A 57 -3.07 12.49 -14.45
CA TYR A 57 -2.38 13.05 -15.60
C TYR A 57 -1.25 13.95 -15.15
N GLN A 58 -0.04 13.69 -15.66
CA GLN A 58 1.11 14.55 -15.42
C GLN A 58 1.45 15.33 -16.70
N CYS A 59 0.70 16.39 -16.96
CA CYS A 59 1.00 17.32 -18.05
C CYS A 59 2.13 18.28 -17.65
N HIS A 60 3.38 17.81 -17.63
CA HIS A 60 4.53 18.72 -17.56
C HIS A 60 4.90 19.20 -18.96
N THR A 61 4.37 20.33 -19.43
CA THR A 61 5.11 21.29 -20.29
C THR A 61 4.28 22.52 -20.71
N HIS A 62 4.85 23.70 -20.45
CA HIS A 62 4.47 25.01 -21.02
C HIS A 62 4.94 25.15 -22.49
N SER A 63 4.81 24.11 -23.32
CA SER A 63 5.36 24.11 -24.69
C SER A 63 4.33 23.65 -25.73
N VAL A 64 4.09 24.51 -26.71
CA VAL A 64 3.22 24.26 -27.89
C VAL A 64 3.70 23.09 -28.76
N SER A 65 4.87 22.51 -28.47
CA SER A 65 5.34 21.26 -29.09
C SER A 65 4.56 20.01 -28.63
N CYS A 66 3.75 20.09 -27.58
CA CYS A 66 2.91 18.98 -27.10
C CYS A 66 1.75 18.62 -28.04
N PHE A 67 1.42 19.49 -29.00
CA PHE A 67 0.30 19.25 -29.93
C PHE A 67 0.50 18.08 -30.90
N LEU A 68 1.73 17.56 -31.04
CA LEU A 68 2.01 16.38 -31.88
C LEU A 68 2.41 15.14 -31.06
N SER A 69 2.44 15.25 -29.72
CA SER A 69 2.73 14.14 -28.80
C SER A 69 1.48 13.55 -28.15
N PHE A 70 0.28 13.88 -28.64
CA PHE A 70 -1.01 13.37 -28.17
C PHE A 70 -1.13 11.82 -28.11
N LEU A 71 -0.17 11.07 -28.66
CA LEU A 71 -0.05 9.61 -28.51
C LEU A 71 0.72 9.14 -27.25
N ARG A 72 1.17 10.05 -26.38
CA ARG A 72 1.79 9.75 -25.08
C ARG A 72 1.13 10.52 -23.92
N CYS A 73 -0.20 10.61 -23.95
CA CYS A 73 -0.94 10.76 -22.70
C CYS A 73 -0.79 9.43 -21.94
N GLU A 74 0.38 9.23 -21.32
CA GLU A 74 0.66 8.10 -20.44
C GLU A 74 -0.19 8.34 -19.19
N TRP A 75 -1.36 7.71 -19.14
CA TRP A 75 -2.14 7.58 -17.93
C TRP A 75 -1.27 6.85 -16.92
N ILE A 76 -0.65 7.59 -16.01
CA ILE A 76 0.19 7.00 -14.97
C ILE A 76 -0.77 6.60 -13.85
N LEU A 77 -0.84 5.30 -13.55
CA LEU A 77 -1.47 4.81 -12.33
C LEU A 77 -0.83 5.56 -11.17
N HIS A 78 -1.64 6.19 -10.34
CA HIS A 78 -1.18 7.11 -9.31
C HIS A 78 -1.22 6.42 -7.96
N GLU A 79 -2.42 6.02 -7.52
CA GLU A 79 -2.61 5.42 -6.20
C GLU A 79 -3.53 4.20 -6.28
N VAL A 80 -3.22 3.19 -5.46
CA VAL A 80 -4.08 2.05 -5.19
C VAL A 80 -4.56 2.17 -3.75
N ILE A 81 -5.88 2.31 -3.58
CA ILE A 81 -6.51 2.53 -2.27
C ILE A 81 -7.39 1.33 -1.97
N TRP A 82 -7.23 0.75 -0.78
CA TRP A 82 -8.13 -0.26 -0.27
C TRP A 82 -8.83 0.25 0.98
N LEU A 83 -10.16 0.14 1.01
CA LEU A 83 -11.00 0.59 2.11
C LEU A 83 -11.80 -0.59 2.66
N ILE A 84 -11.71 -0.87 3.96
CA ILE A 84 -12.50 -1.95 4.57
C ILE A 84 -13.99 -1.55 4.66
N ASP A 85 -14.90 -2.49 4.43
CA ASP A 85 -16.34 -2.19 4.46
C ASP A 85 -16.88 -2.15 5.90
N ALA A 86 -16.29 -2.96 6.79
CA ALA A 86 -16.74 -3.13 8.18
C ALA A 86 -16.41 -1.95 9.10
N ASP A 87 -15.35 -1.20 8.79
CA ASP A 87 -14.86 -0.08 9.61
C ASP A 87 -14.46 1.10 8.71
N LYS A 88 -15.21 2.20 8.79
CA LYS A 88 -14.94 3.37 7.94
C LYS A 88 -13.61 4.07 8.27
N GLY A 89 -13.05 3.86 9.47
CA GLY A 89 -11.78 4.47 9.91
C GLY A 89 -10.52 3.71 9.50
N LYS A 90 -10.66 2.60 8.76
CA LYS A 90 -9.54 1.75 8.35
C LYS A 90 -9.49 1.62 6.83
N GLY A 91 -8.27 1.74 6.32
CA GLY A 91 -7.97 1.64 4.91
C GLY A 91 -6.48 1.84 4.70
N TYR A 92 -6.02 1.50 3.51
CA TYR A 92 -4.63 1.64 3.13
C TYR A 92 -4.54 2.24 1.73
N ALA A 93 -3.56 3.10 1.51
CA ALA A 93 -3.22 3.65 0.21
C ALA A 93 -1.74 3.36 -0.09
N VAL A 94 -1.44 3.09 -1.35
CA VAL A 94 -0.06 2.92 -1.82
C VAL A 94 0.09 3.59 -3.17
N ASP A 95 1.13 4.41 -3.28
CA ASP A 95 1.50 5.03 -4.55
C ASP A 95 2.03 3.94 -5.50
N PHE A 96 1.64 4.01 -6.78
CA PHE A 96 2.04 3.01 -7.77
C PHE A 96 3.56 2.90 -7.92
N LEU A 97 4.30 4.00 -7.72
CA LEU A 97 5.77 3.99 -7.76
C LEU A 97 6.39 3.22 -6.59
N SER A 98 5.66 3.05 -5.48
CA SER A 98 6.10 2.20 -4.36
C SER A 98 5.85 0.71 -4.61
N LEU A 99 5.14 0.32 -5.67
CA LEU A 99 4.94 -1.09 -6.02
C LEU A 99 6.12 -1.62 -6.85
N SER A 100 7.07 -2.27 -6.18
CA SER A 100 8.29 -2.80 -6.82
C SER A 100 8.06 -4.10 -7.59
N LEU A 101 7.06 -4.89 -7.18
CA LEU A 101 6.68 -6.16 -7.84
C LEU A 101 5.18 -6.36 -7.79
N HIS A 102 4.61 -6.90 -8.88
CA HIS A 102 3.28 -7.47 -8.88
C HIS A 102 3.29 -8.84 -9.58
N ALA A 103 2.56 -9.80 -9.02
CA ALA A 103 2.42 -11.14 -9.58
C ALA A 103 0.99 -11.63 -9.39
N VAL A 104 0.54 -12.50 -10.30
CA VAL A 104 -0.75 -13.18 -10.17
C VAL A 104 -0.48 -14.58 -9.67
N SER A 105 -0.94 -14.89 -8.46
CA SER A 105 -0.96 -16.26 -7.95
C SER A 105 -2.26 -16.93 -8.35
N ARG A 106 -2.15 -18.14 -8.88
CA ARG A 106 -3.29 -19.03 -9.18
C ARG A 106 -3.18 -20.34 -8.39
N ASP A 107 -2.33 -20.36 -7.38
CA ASP A 107 -2.12 -21.52 -6.55
C ASP A 107 -3.33 -21.71 -5.61
N LEU A 108 -4.16 -22.69 -5.96
CA LEU A 108 -5.38 -23.01 -5.25
C LEU A 108 -5.13 -23.73 -3.93
N GLU A 109 -3.91 -24.24 -3.70
CA GLU A 109 -3.53 -24.86 -2.44
C GLU A 109 -3.32 -23.81 -1.34
N THR A 110 -2.78 -22.65 -1.69
CA THR A 110 -2.53 -21.54 -0.76
C THR A 110 -3.74 -20.60 -0.65
N TYR A 111 -4.43 -20.29 -1.75
CA TYR A 111 -5.60 -19.40 -1.75
C TYR A 111 -6.76 -20.00 -2.55
N PRO A 112 -8.01 -19.95 -2.05
CA PRO A 112 -9.15 -20.58 -2.72
C PRO A 112 -9.51 -19.96 -4.08
N PHE A 113 -8.93 -18.80 -4.41
CA PHE A 113 -9.15 -18.08 -5.67
C PHE A 113 -7.84 -17.45 -6.16
N PRO A 114 -7.70 -17.20 -7.47
CA PRO A 114 -6.60 -16.39 -8.01
C PRO A 114 -6.50 -15.05 -7.29
N CYS A 115 -5.29 -14.66 -6.90
CA CYS A 115 -5.04 -13.41 -6.17
C CYS A 115 -3.86 -12.66 -6.77
N ILE A 116 -3.81 -11.36 -6.48
CA ILE A 116 -2.70 -10.49 -6.84
C ILE A 116 -1.78 -10.37 -5.63
N TYR A 117 -0.51 -10.66 -5.82
CA TYR A 117 0.55 -10.38 -4.86
C TYR A 117 1.28 -9.11 -5.30
N THR A 118 1.50 -8.20 -4.36
CA THR A 118 2.32 -7.01 -4.58
C THR A 118 3.39 -6.89 -3.51
N GLN A 119 4.59 -6.51 -3.94
CA GLN A 119 5.65 -6.07 -3.05
C GLN A 119 5.67 -4.55 -3.04
N ILE A 120 5.70 -3.98 -1.84
CA ILE A 120 5.76 -2.55 -1.63
C ILE A 120 7.17 -2.22 -1.15
N GLU A 121 7.82 -1.29 -1.82
CA GLU A 121 9.07 -0.68 -1.38
C GLU A 121 8.75 0.33 -0.29
N ILE A 122 9.17 0.00 0.93
CA ILE A 122 9.13 0.90 2.07
C ILE A 122 10.54 1.48 2.13
N GLY A 123 10.66 2.81 2.11
CA GLY A 123 11.96 3.44 2.30
C GLY A 123 12.54 3.03 3.65
N ASP A 124 13.87 2.96 3.76
CA ASP A 124 14.54 2.67 5.02
C ASP A 124 14.17 3.75 6.05
N GLU A 125 13.11 3.52 6.83
CA GLU A 125 12.89 4.22 8.08
C GLU A 125 14.02 3.74 9.00
N ASP A 126 14.96 4.62 9.33
CA ASP A 126 16.13 4.32 10.16
C ASP A 126 15.75 3.41 11.35
N GLU A 127 16.07 2.13 11.24
CA GLU A 127 15.93 1.14 12.31
C GLU A 127 16.99 1.44 13.40
N GLU A 128 16.87 2.56 14.12
CA GLU A 128 17.42 2.68 15.49
C GLU A 128 16.42 2.06 16.48
N SER A 129 16.07 0.79 16.26
CA SER A 129 15.62 -0.04 17.37
C SER A 129 16.86 -0.62 18.02
N GLU A 130 17.42 0.11 18.98
CA GLU A 130 18.49 -0.34 19.88
C GLU A 130 18.20 -1.78 20.31
N SER A 131 19.08 -2.71 19.92
CA SER A 131 19.12 -4.09 20.42
C SER A 131 19.02 -4.05 21.94
N SER A 132 17.93 -4.57 22.49
CA SER A 132 17.78 -4.71 23.93
C SER A 132 18.61 -5.91 24.40
N ASP A 133 19.94 -5.73 24.46
CA ASP A 133 20.88 -6.66 25.08
C ASP A 133 21.07 -6.27 26.55
N SER A 134 20.29 -6.88 27.43
CA SER A 134 20.65 -6.98 28.85
C SER A 134 21.25 -8.35 29.12
N GLU A 135 22.51 -8.50 28.72
CA GLU A 135 23.38 -9.63 29.03
C GLU A 135 23.61 -9.66 30.56
N SER A 136 23.04 -10.65 31.25
CA SER A 136 23.29 -10.88 32.66
C SER A 136 24.69 -11.48 32.85
N ASN A 137 25.63 -10.67 33.34
CA ASN A 137 26.89 -11.16 33.88
C ASN A 137 26.98 -10.76 35.34
N ASP A 138 27.10 -11.74 36.23
CA ASP A 138 28.21 -11.76 37.20
C ASP A 138 28.38 -13.16 37.80
N ASP A 139 29.60 -13.65 37.57
CA ASP A 139 30.26 -14.85 38.06
C ASP A 139 30.34 -14.85 39.60
N LEU A 140 29.95 -15.93 40.26
CA LEU A 140 30.38 -16.22 41.65
C LEU A 140 30.65 -17.72 41.84
N GLU A 141 31.90 -18.07 41.57
CA GLU A 141 32.80 -18.93 42.34
C GLU A 141 32.36 -20.36 42.73
N LEU A 142 33.05 -21.30 42.08
CA LEU A 142 33.36 -22.65 42.57
C LEU A 142 33.72 -22.65 44.06
N SER A 143 32.94 -23.39 44.85
CA SER A 143 33.32 -23.78 46.21
C SER A 143 32.91 -25.22 46.53
N LYS A 144 33.94 -26.07 46.48
CA LYS A 144 34.23 -27.15 47.44
C LYS A 144 33.61 -28.54 47.24
N VAL A 145 34.46 -29.36 46.62
CA VAL A 145 34.81 -30.76 46.95
C VAL A 145 34.64 -31.17 48.42
N THR A 146 33.86 -32.23 48.66
CA THR A 146 34.26 -33.53 49.27
C THR A 146 33.06 -34.46 49.27
#